data_AF-A0A945NLM6-F1
#
_entry.id   AF-A0A945NLM6-F1
#
_cell.length_a   1.000
_cell.length_b   1.000
_cell.length_c   1.000
_cell.angle_alpha   90.00
_cell.angle_beta   90.00
_cell.angle_gamma   90.00
#
_symmetry.space_group_name_H-M   'P 1'
#
loop_
_entity.id
_entity.type
_entity.pdbx_description
1 polymer ?
#
loop_
_entity_poly.entity_id
_entity_poly.type
_entity_poly.pdbx_seq_one_letter_code
_entity_poly.pdbx_strand_id
1 'polypeptide(L)'
;MNERAEKKIAGEAKLTAKAEALYAIAATDVQTAAVATFVTEVEAAVTARVTAVNTAIAIWHNEGDRVRESRIALSDSLIATQTTAIWSIYADSEVSCKEGIVSKIVGPTHKAAIAASKDQLNADIAAFPPMEDVMAPFKVSLNSATDDARKSFTDALQSATNTLATALGVEASDAESMAAVTES
;
A
#
# COMPACT_ATOMS: atom_id res chain seq x y z
N MET A 1 5.95 -7.80 -19.68
CA MET A 1 6.79 -7.28 -18.59
C MET A 1 5.90 -6.40 -17.71
N ASN A 2 6.17 -6.31 -16.41
CA ASN A 2 5.39 -5.47 -15.51
C ASN A 2 5.80 -3.99 -15.73
N GLU A 3 4.85 -3.05 -15.79
CA GLU A 3 5.07 -1.61 -16.10
C GLU A 3 6.20 -0.98 -15.25
N ARG A 4 6.37 -1.48 -14.04
CA ARG A 4 7.43 -1.06 -13.11
C ARG A 4 8.83 -1.46 -13.55
N ALA A 5 8.98 -2.64 -14.16
CA ALA A 5 10.25 -3.08 -14.72
C ALA A 5 10.63 -2.22 -15.94
N GLU A 6 9.65 -1.87 -16.77
CA GLU A 6 9.84 -0.98 -17.92
C GLU A 6 10.25 0.44 -17.47
N LYS A 7 9.60 0.99 -16.45
CA LYS A 7 10.00 2.28 -15.84
C LYS A 7 11.41 2.25 -15.24
N LYS A 8 11.83 1.13 -14.64
CA LYS A 8 13.21 0.97 -14.14
C LYS A 8 14.22 0.98 -15.29
N ILE A 9 13.98 0.19 -16.33
CA ILE A 9 14.83 0.12 -17.53
C ILE A 9 14.93 1.49 -18.22
N ALA A 10 13.82 2.21 -18.33
CA ALA A 10 13.83 3.56 -18.90
C ALA A 10 14.66 4.54 -18.05
N GLY A 11 14.60 4.44 -16.72
CA GLY A 11 15.43 5.23 -15.82
C GLY A 11 16.92 4.92 -15.95
N GLU A 12 17.28 3.64 -16.03
CA GLU A 12 18.66 3.16 -16.24
C GLU A 12 19.22 3.64 -17.59
N ALA A 13 18.41 3.57 -18.66
CA ALA A 13 18.80 4.06 -19.98
C ALA A 13 19.04 5.59 -19.98
N LYS A 14 18.21 6.37 -19.28
CA LYS A 14 18.39 7.82 -19.12
C LYS A 14 19.68 8.16 -18.35
N LEU A 15 19.95 7.44 -17.26
CA LEU A 15 21.18 7.64 -16.48
C LEU A 15 22.41 7.31 -17.33
N THR A 16 22.37 6.21 -18.07
CA THR A 16 23.45 5.77 -18.97
C THR A 16 23.74 6.84 -20.03
N ALA A 17 22.72 7.30 -20.76
CA ALA A 17 22.88 8.32 -21.79
C ALA A 17 23.44 9.64 -21.22
N LYS A 18 23.01 10.02 -20.02
CA LYS A 18 23.52 11.22 -19.34
C LYS A 18 24.98 11.02 -18.88
N ALA A 19 25.32 9.86 -18.36
CA ALA A 19 26.69 9.52 -18.00
C ALA A 19 27.63 9.58 -19.21
N GLU A 20 27.22 9.02 -20.36
CA GLU A 20 27.97 9.09 -21.62
C GLU A 20 28.23 10.53 -22.06
N ALA A 21 27.21 11.40 -22.01
CA ALA A 21 27.35 12.80 -22.34
C ALA A 21 28.32 13.53 -21.37
N LEU A 22 28.28 13.19 -20.08
CA LEU A 22 29.17 13.73 -19.07
C LEU A 22 30.62 13.25 -19.22
N TYR A 23 30.83 11.98 -19.57
CA TYR A 23 32.16 11.45 -19.86
C TYR A 23 32.76 12.08 -21.12
N ALA A 24 31.96 12.42 -22.11
CA ALA A 24 32.44 13.06 -23.35
C ALA A 24 32.99 14.48 -23.12
N ILE A 25 32.53 15.19 -22.09
CA ILE A 25 33.00 16.54 -21.75
C ILE A 25 34.08 16.55 -20.66
N ALA A 26 34.33 15.43 -19.99
CA ALA A 26 35.39 15.30 -19.00
C ALA A 26 36.76 15.30 -19.70
N ALA A 27 37.58 16.31 -19.44
CA ALA A 27 38.89 16.51 -20.06
C ALA A 27 40.06 16.03 -19.19
N THR A 28 39.80 15.67 -17.93
CA THR A 28 40.83 15.30 -16.95
C THR A 28 40.42 14.08 -16.14
N ASP A 29 41.40 13.34 -15.61
CA ASP A 29 41.15 12.19 -14.72
C ASP A 29 40.29 12.57 -13.51
N VAL A 30 40.46 13.78 -12.97
CA VAL A 30 39.66 14.31 -11.87
C VAL A 30 38.19 14.47 -12.28
N GLN A 31 37.92 15.00 -13.47
CA GLN A 31 36.57 15.15 -14.00
C GLN A 31 35.94 13.79 -14.31
N THR A 32 36.69 12.86 -14.91
CA THR A 32 36.22 11.49 -15.15
C THR A 32 35.85 10.77 -13.85
N ALA A 33 36.67 10.91 -12.80
CA ALA A 33 36.37 10.37 -11.48
C ALA A 33 35.12 11.01 -10.86
N ALA A 34 34.91 12.32 -11.05
CA ALA A 34 33.70 13.00 -10.58
C ALA A 34 32.42 12.51 -11.29
N VAL A 35 32.49 12.23 -12.60
CA VAL A 35 31.37 11.62 -13.35
C VAL A 35 31.07 10.22 -12.82
N ALA A 36 32.08 9.39 -12.55
CA ALA A 36 31.90 8.06 -11.98
C ALA A 36 31.24 8.11 -10.58
N THR A 37 31.66 9.05 -9.73
CA THR A 37 31.04 9.31 -8.43
C THR A 37 29.58 9.73 -8.58
N PHE A 38 29.29 10.67 -9.49
CA PHE A 38 27.91 11.11 -9.76
C PHE A 38 27.01 9.93 -10.16
N VAL A 39 27.46 9.07 -11.08
CA VAL A 39 26.68 7.90 -11.50
C VAL A 39 26.39 6.98 -10.31
N THR A 40 27.41 6.69 -9.50
CA THR A 40 27.29 5.83 -8.31
C THR A 40 26.29 6.41 -7.29
N GLU A 41 26.36 7.72 -7.03
CA GLU A 41 25.45 8.40 -6.10
C GLU A 41 23.99 8.38 -6.61
N VAL A 42 23.79 8.59 -7.92
CA VAL A 42 22.44 8.54 -8.50
C VAL A 42 21.88 7.12 -8.49
N GLU A 43 22.68 6.09 -8.80
CA GLU A 43 22.26 4.68 -8.69
C GLU A 43 21.88 4.30 -7.26
N ALA A 44 22.65 4.76 -6.27
CA ALA A 44 22.34 4.56 -4.87
C ALA A 44 21.03 5.25 -4.48
N ALA A 45 20.82 6.49 -4.93
CA ALA A 45 19.59 7.24 -4.67
C ALA A 45 18.36 6.58 -5.32
N VAL A 46 18.47 6.08 -6.56
CA VAL A 46 17.42 5.31 -7.24
C VAL A 46 17.08 4.05 -6.43
N THR A 47 18.10 3.30 -6.01
CA THR A 47 17.92 2.06 -5.24
C THR A 47 17.24 2.33 -3.89
N ALA A 48 17.66 3.38 -3.19
CA ALA A 48 17.05 3.80 -1.92
C ALA A 48 15.57 4.17 -2.11
N ARG A 49 15.25 4.97 -3.14
CA ARG A 49 13.86 5.33 -3.46
C ARG A 49 13.00 4.11 -3.78
N VAL A 50 13.48 3.21 -4.63
CA VAL A 50 12.76 1.99 -4.99
C VAL A 50 12.49 1.13 -3.76
N THR A 51 13.49 0.98 -2.90
CA THR A 51 13.39 0.22 -1.65
C THR A 51 12.35 0.82 -0.70
N ALA A 52 12.41 2.14 -0.46
CA ALA A 52 11.46 2.83 0.40
C ALA A 52 10.01 2.68 -0.08
N VAL A 53 9.76 2.89 -1.38
CA VAL A 53 8.43 2.72 -1.98
C VAL A 53 7.96 1.26 -1.92
N ASN A 54 8.84 0.30 -2.18
CA ASN A 54 8.52 -1.13 -2.04
C ASN A 54 8.09 -1.50 -0.63
N THR A 55 8.83 -1.02 0.37
CA THR A 55 8.51 -1.27 1.78
C THR A 55 7.15 -0.69 2.14
N ALA A 56 6.85 0.55 1.70
CA ALA A 56 5.55 1.17 1.94
C ALA A 56 4.39 0.39 1.28
N ILE A 57 4.58 -0.08 0.04
CA ILE A 57 3.60 -0.92 -0.67
C ILE A 57 3.39 -2.25 0.05
N ALA A 58 4.46 -2.90 0.51
CA ALA A 58 4.37 -4.16 1.23
C ALA A 58 3.59 -4.02 2.55
N ILE A 59 3.84 -2.94 3.30
CA ILE A 59 3.08 -2.62 4.53
C ILE A 59 1.60 -2.44 4.20
N TRP A 60 1.28 -1.65 3.17
CA TRP A 60 -0.10 -1.44 2.74
C TRP A 60 -0.83 -2.76 2.41
N HIS A 61 -0.18 -3.66 1.67
CA HIS A 61 -0.75 -4.97 1.35
C HIS A 61 -0.94 -5.85 2.59
N ASN A 62 0.08 -5.95 3.45
CA ASN A 62 0.00 -6.75 4.66
C ASN A 62 -1.15 -6.29 5.58
N GLU A 63 -1.33 -4.98 5.74
CA GLU A 63 -2.43 -4.45 6.54
C GLU A 63 -3.78 -4.69 5.87
N GLY A 64 -3.86 -4.61 4.54
CA GLY A 64 -5.05 -5.00 3.78
C GLY A 64 -5.45 -6.46 4.00
N ASP A 65 -4.47 -7.37 4.01
CA ASP A 65 -4.69 -8.79 4.27
C ASP A 65 -5.15 -9.03 5.72
N ARG A 66 -4.53 -8.37 6.70
CA ARG A 66 -4.95 -8.44 8.11
C ARG A 66 -6.39 -7.95 8.32
N VAL A 67 -6.78 -6.86 7.66
CA VAL A 67 -8.16 -6.35 7.72
C VAL A 67 -9.14 -7.35 7.09
N ARG A 68 -8.76 -7.96 5.96
CA ARG A 68 -9.55 -9.02 5.32
C ARG A 68 -9.73 -10.22 6.25
N GLU A 69 -8.66 -10.72 6.85
CA GLU A 69 -8.70 -11.88 7.76
C GLU A 69 -9.59 -11.60 8.97
N SER A 70 -9.47 -10.41 9.55
CA SER A 70 -10.33 -9.97 10.66
C SER A 70 -11.82 -10.01 10.28
N ARG A 71 -12.19 -9.57 9.07
CA ARG A 71 -13.57 -9.65 8.58
C ARG A 71 -14.06 -11.07 8.38
N ILE A 72 -13.20 -11.98 7.92
CA ILE A 72 -13.55 -13.39 7.75
C ILE A 72 -13.85 -14.00 9.11
N ALA A 73 -12.94 -13.87 10.08
CA ALA A 73 -13.10 -14.41 11.43
C ALA A 73 -14.38 -13.92 12.12
N LEU A 74 -14.72 -12.66 11.87
CA LEU A 74 -15.90 -12.01 12.41
C LEU A 74 -17.19 -12.47 11.73
N SER A 75 -17.16 -12.66 10.41
CA SER A 75 -18.26 -13.29 9.67
C SER A 75 -18.51 -14.71 10.17
N ASP A 76 -17.46 -15.49 10.40
CA ASP A 76 -17.55 -16.85 10.96
C ASP A 76 -18.17 -16.85 12.36
N SER A 77 -17.79 -15.89 13.21
CA SER A 77 -18.36 -15.69 14.54
C SER A 77 -19.86 -15.36 14.50
N LEU A 78 -20.27 -14.48 13.58
CA LEU A 78 -21.68 -14.13 13.37
C LEU A 78 -22.49 -15.33 12.86
N ILE A 79 -21.94 -16.11 11.92
CA ILE A 79 -22.56 -17.35 11.42
C ILE A 79 -22.74 -18.36 12.56
N ALA A 80 -21.72 -18.54 13.40
CA ALA A 80 -21.77 -19.47 14.54
C ALA A 80 -22.84 -19.04 15.56
N THR A 81 -22.91 -17.74 15.87
CA THR A 81 -23.93 -17.16 16.76
C THR A 81 -25.34 -17.38 16.21
N GLN A 82 -25.54 -17.07 14.93
CA GLN A 82 -26.83 -17.24 14.26
C GLN A 82 -27.26 -18.71 14.18
N THR A 83 -26.31 -19.60 13.92
CA THR A 83 -26.55 -21.05 13.89
C THR A 83 -26.98 -21.56 15.25
N THR A 84 -26.30 -21.12 16.32
CA THR A 84 -26.64 -21.47 17.71
C THR A 84 -28.04 -20.97 18.08
N ALA A 85 -28.38 -19.73 17.72
CA ALA A 85 -29.71 -19.16 17.96
C ALA A 85 -30.82 -19.98 17.28
N ILE A 86 -30.62 -20.37 16.01
CA ILE A 86 -31.58 -21.20 15.27
C ILE A 86 -31.72 -22.59 15.90
N TRP A 87 -30.61 -23.24 16.27
CA TRP A 87 -30.66 -24.56 16.91
C TRP A 87 -31.36 -24.51 18.27
N SER A 88 -31.19 -23.43 19.05
CA SER A 88 -31.92 -23.23 20.31
C SER A 88 -33.43 -23.18 20.08
N ILE A 89 -33.88 -22.46 19.04
CA ILE A 89 -35.30 -22.38 18.66
C ILE A 89 -35.86 -23.77 18.30
N TYR A 90 -35.08 -24.60 17.61
CA TYR A 90 -35.48 -25.98 17.32
C TYR A 90 -35.53 -26.87 18.57
N ALA A 91 -34.56 -26.73 19.48
CA ALA A 91 -34.57 -27.47 20.76
C ALA A 91 -35.79 -27.08 21.61
N ASP A 92 -36.11 -25.79 21.69
CA ASP A 92 -37.29 -25.27 22.39
C ASP A 92 -38.60 -25.80 21.77
N SER A 93 -38.62 -26.00 20.44
CA SER A 93 -39.75 -26.64 19.74
C SER A 93 -39.97 -28.07 20.23
N GLU A 94 -38.90 -28.84 20.40
CA GLU A 94 -38.97 -30.23 20.84
C GLU A 94 -39.49 -30.33 22.28
N VAL A 95 -39.01 -29.45 23.16
CA VAL A 95 -39.49 -29.36 24.55
C VAL A 95 -40.96 -28.96 24.58
N SER A 96 -41.34 -27.90 23.85
CA SER A 96 -42.72 -27.43 23.75
C SER A 96 -43.68 -28.52 23.24
N CYS A 97 -43.22 -29.36 22.30
CA CYS A 97 -43.98 -30.49 21.80
C CYS A 97 -44.19 -31.57 22.89
N LYS A 98 -43.16 -31.90 23.67
CA LYS A 98 -43.25 -32.82 24.81
C LYS A 98 -44.17 -32.28 25.92
N GLU A 99 -44.22 -30.98 26.10
CA GLU A 99 -45.10 -30.29 27.06
C GLU A 99 -46.54 -30.09 26.56
N GLY A 100 -46.84 -30.51 25.33
CA GLY A 100 -48.19 -30.42 24.76
C GLY A 100 -48.60 -29.01 24.31
N ILE A 101 -47.65 -28.10 24.14
CA ILE A 101 -47.91 -26.75 23.64
C ILE A 101 -48.31 -26.83 22.16
N VAL A 102 -49.44 -26.21 21.83
CA VAL A 102 -50.04 -26.30 20.49
C VAL A 102 -49.20 -25.54 19.46
N SER A 103 -49.00 -26.13 18.28
CA SER A 103 -48.24 -25.55 17.16
C SER A 103 -48.65 -24.11 16.79
N LYS A 104 -49.93 -23.76 16.98
CA LYS A 104 -50.46 -22.41 16.72
C LYS A 104 -49.84 -21.32 17.62
N ILE A 105 -49.29 -21.70 18.78
CA ILE A 105 -48.60 -20.81 19.73
C ILE A 105 -47.09 -20.79 19.44
N VAL A 106 -46.50 -21.96 19.19
CA VAL A 106 -45.06 -22.14 18.94
C VAL A 106 -44.61 -21.51 17.62
N GLY A 107 -45.41 -21.67 16.56
CA GLY A 107 -45.08 -21.20 15.21
C GLY A 107 -44.85 -19.69 15.09
N PRO A 108 -45.76 -18.82 15.59
CA PRO A 108 -45.55 -17.37 15.59
C PRO A 108 -44.33 -16.93 16.41
N THR A 109 -44.12 -17.52 17.58
CA THR A 109 -42.97 -17.22 18.46
C THR A 109 -41.64 -17.53 17.77
N HIS A 110 -41.53 -18.67 17.09
CA HIS A 110 -40.30 -19.03 16.36
C HIS A 110 -40.08 -18.15 15.13
N LYS A 111 -41.14 -17.80 14.39
CA LYS A 111 -41.02 -16.84 13.28
C LYS A 111 -40.50 -15.48 13.76
N ALA A 112 -41.00 -14.99 14.90
CA ALA A 112 -40.53 -13.73 15.48
C ALA A 112 -39.06 -13.83 15.93
N ALA A 113 -38.67 -14.93 16.57
CA ALA A 113 -37.28 -15.14 17.01
C ALA A 113 -36.30 -15.24 15.83
N ILE A 114 -36.67 -15.94 14.76
CA ILE A 114 -35.86 -16.01 13.53
C ILE A 114 -35.74 -14.61 12.88
N ALA A 115 -36.82 -13.84 12.83
CA ALA A 115 -36.80 -12.48 12.29
C ALA A 115 -35.88 -11.56 13.10
N ALA A 116 -36.01 -11.56 14.43
CA ALA A 116 -35.16 -10.77 15.32
C ALA A 116 -33.68 -11.14 15.17
N SER A 117 -33.38 -12.43 15.03
CA SER A 117 -32.00 -12.89 14.82
C SER A 117 -31.43 -12.42 13.49
N LYS A 118 -32.25 -12.43 12.42
CA LYS A 118 -31.86 -11.88 11.11
C LYS A 118 -31.62 -10.37 11.16
N ASP A 119 -32.47 -9.63 11.88
CA ASP A 119 -32.31 -8.18 12.06
C ASP A 119 -31.02 -7.88 12.83
N GLN A 120 -30.70 -8.66 13.86
CA GLN A 120 -29.45 -8.54 14.60
C GLN A 120 -28.23 -8.81 13.69
N LEU A 121 -28.26 -9.88 12.90
CA LEU A 121 -27.19 -10.17 11.94
C LEU A 121 -26.97 -9.00 10.95
N ASN A 122 -28.04 -8.40 10.44
CA ASN A 122 -27.92 -7.24 9.55
C ASN A 122 -27.36 -6.01 10.27
N ALA A 123 -27.76 -5.77 11.52
CA ALA A 123 -27.23 -4.69 12.34
C ALA A 123 -25.73 -4.89 12.62
N ASP A 124 -25.32 -6.12 12.96
CA ASP A 124 -23.93 -6.47 13.20
C ASP A 124 -23.07 -6.32 11.94
N ILE A 125 -23.59 -6.73 10.78
CA ILE A 125 -22.94 -6.50 9.47
C ILE A 125 -22.79 -5.00 9.20
N ALA A 126 -23.84 -4.21 9.43
CA ALA A 126 -23.84 -2.77 9.20
C ALA A 126 -22.96 -1.99 10.19
N ALA A 127 -22.71 -2.54 11.38
CA ALA A 127 -21.81 -1.97 12.37
C ALA A 127 -20.34 -2.06 11.95
N PHE A 128 -20.00 -2.86 10.92
CA PHE A 128 -18.64 -2.88 10.42
C PHE A 128 -18.31 -1.60 9.65
N PRO A 129 -17.23 -0.90 10.04
CA PRO A 129 -16.76 0.22 9.26
C PRO A 129 -16.47 -0.24 7.83
N PRO A 130 -16.72 0.58 6.80
CA PRO A 130 -16.29 0.32 5.44
C PRO A 130 -14.80 -0.04 5.37
N MET A 131 -14.43 -0.94 4.44
CA MET A 131 -13.01 -1.30 4.24
C MET A 131 -12.17 -0.06 3.91
N GLU A 132 -12.74 0.89 3.16
CA GLU A 132 -12.10 2.15 2.81
C GLU A 132 -11.72 2.96 4.05
N ASP A 133 -12.61 3.06 5.04
CA ASP A 133 -12.36 3.82 6.27
C ASP A 133 -11.27 3.18 7.12
N VAL A 134 -11.28 1.84 7.22
CA VAL A 134 -10.25 1.09 7.95
C VAL A 134 -8.90 1.22 7.26
N MET A 135 -8.89 1.24 5.93
CA MET A 135 -7.66 1.34 5.15
C MET A 135 -7.17 2.78 4.98
N ALA A 136 -8.00 3.82 5.12
CA ALA A 136 -7.62 5.21 4.87
C ALA A 136 -6.31 5.65 5.57
N PRO A 137 -6.04 5.32 6.85
CA PRO A 137 -4.79 5.71 7.52
C PRO A 137 -3.55 5.10 6.85
N PHE A 138 -3.62 3.84 6.43
CA PHE A 138 -2.49 3.20 5.74
C PHE A 138 -2.25 3.82 4.36
N LYS A 139 -3.27 4.43 3.75
CA LYS A 139 -3.18 5.02 2.40
C LYS A 139 -2.46 6.35 2.49
N VAL A 140 -2.80 7.11 3.53
CA VAL A 140 -2.07 8.31 3.92
C VAL A 140 -0.60 7.98 4.20
N SER A 141 -0.34 6.90 4.96
CA SER A 141 1.04 6.46 5.23
C SER A 141 1.81 6.05 3.97
N LEU A 142 1.18 5.30 3.06
CA LEU A 142 1.76 4.94 1.75
C LEU A 142 2.11 6.18 0.92
N ASN A 143 1.19 7.14 0.85
CA ASN A 143 1.41 8.39 0.11
C ASN A 143 2.55 9.19 0.73
N SER A 144 2.55 9.37 2.05
CA SER A 144 3.62 10.09 2.77
C SER A 144 4.98 9.45 2.52
N ALA A 145 5.09 8.13 2.67
CA ALA A 145 6.36 7.43 2.44
C ALA A 145 6.83 7.53 0.98
N THR A 146 5.89 7.58 0.03
CA THR A 146 6.20 7.76 -1.40
C THR A 146 6.70 9.18 -1.69
N ASP A 147 6.07 10.19 -1.08
CA ASP A 147 6.46 11.59 -1.20
C ASP A 147 7.82 11.84 -0.54
N ASP A 148 8.05 11.29 0.64
CA ASP A 148 9.34 11.35 1.33
C ASP A 148 10.45 10.69 0.51
N ALA A 149 10.20 9.49 -0.04
CA ALA A 149 11.16 8.80 -0.91
C ALA A 149 11.46 9.60 -2.19
N ARG A 150 10.47 10.31 -2.74
CA ARG A 150 10.66 11.22 -3.87
C ARG A 150 11.52 12.40 -3.46
N LYS A 151 11.21 13.05 -2.34
CA LYS A 151 11.97 14.18 -1.82
C LYS A 151 13.43 13.81 -1.57
N SER A 152 13.69 12.71 -0.87
CA SER A 152 15.06 12.25 -0.61
C SER A 152 15.83 11.96 -1.90
N PHE A 153 15.17 11.42 -2.93
CA PHE A 153 15.79 11.23 -4.23
C PHE A 153 16.15 12.55 -4.91
N THR A 154 15.23 13.52 -4.94
CA THR A 154 15.49 14.85 -5.51
C THR A 154 16.62 15.56 -4.78
N ASP A 155 16.62 15.53 -3.44
CA ASP A 155 17.66 16.16 -2.62
C ASP A 155 19.03 15.49 -2.88
N ALA A 156 19.09 14.16 -3.00
CA ALA A 156 20.31 13.43 -3.34
C ALA A 156 20.80 13.74 -4.77
N LEU A 157 19.90 13.78 -5.75
CA LEU A 157 20.23 14.12 -7.14
C LEU A 157 20.77 15.54 -7.26
N GLN A 158 20.19 16.50 -6.54
CA GLN A 158 20.67 17.88 -6.51
C GLN A 158 22.08 17.94 -5.90
N SER A 159 22.31 17.24 -4.79
CA SER A 159 23.63 17.17 -4.15
C SER A 159 24.70 16.59 -5.08
N ALA A 160 24.39 15.48 -5.75
CA ALA A 160 25.29 14.85 -6.72
C ALA A 160 25.58 15.79 -7.91
N THR A 161 24.54 16.48 -8.41
CA THR A 161 24.66 17.45 -9.52
C THR A 161 25.54 18.64 -9.13
N ASN A 162 25.37 19.19 -7.93
CA ASN A 162 26.19 20.30 -7.42
C ASN A 162 27.67 19.90 -7.28
N THR A 163 27.92 18.68 -6.79
CA THR A 163 29.26 18.12 -6.64
C THR A 163 29.94 17.96 -8.00
N LEU A 164 29.20 17.43 -8.97
CA LEU A 164 29.68 17.27 -10.34
C LEU A 164 29.96 18.62 -11.02
N ALA A 165 29.04 19.58 -10.92
CA ALA A 165 29.21 20.91 -11.52
C ALA A 165 30.47 21.62 -10.99
N THR A 166 30.73 21.51 -9.69
CA THR A 166 31.95 22.01 -9.05
C THR A 166 33.20 21.36 -9.64
N ALA A 167 33.20 20.04 -9.84
CA ALA A 167 34.33 19.32 -10.44
C ALA A 167 34.55 19.65 -11.93
N LEU A 168 33.48 19.97 -12.66
CA LEU A 168 33.54 20.39 -14.05
C LEU A 168 33.88 21.88 -14.22
N GLY A 169 33.89 22.67 -13.13
CA GLY A 169 34.15 24.11 -13.18
C GLY A 169 33.01 24.92 -13.81
N VAL A 170 31.77 24.44 -13.69
CA VAL A 170 30.56 25.05 -14.24
C VAL A 170 29.74 25.68 -13.11
N GLU A 171 29.20 26.90 -13.29
CA GLU A 171 28.38 27.56 -12.27
C GLU A 171 27.06 26.80 -12.03
N ALA A 172 26.56 26.84 -10.79
CA ALA A 172 25.36 26.11 -10.37
C ALA A 172 24.08 26.47 -11.18
N SER A 173 24.02 27.67 -11.76
CA SER A 173 22.91 28.11 -12.63
C SER A 173 22.86 27.38 -13.98
N ASP A 174 23.99 26.85 -14.47
CA ASP A 174 24.04 26.04 -15.68
C ASP A 174 23.78 24.54 -15.37
N ALA A 175 23.92 24.15 -14.09
CA ALA A 175 23.70 22.79 -13.61
C ALA A 175 22.21 22.41 -13.53
N GLU A 176 21.29 23.37 -13.39
CA GLU A 176 19.84 23.15 -13.47
C GLU A 176 19.41 22.61 -14.84
N SER A 177 20.10 23.01 -15.93
CA SER A 177 19.88 22.44 -17.27
C SER A 177 20.24 20.95 -17.35
N MET A 178 21.18 20.50 -16.50
CA MET A 178 21.56 19.10 -16.40
C MET A 178 20.55 18.30 -15.56
N ALA A 179 19.94 18.89 -14.53
CA ALA A 179 18.95 18.23 -13.66
C ALA A 179 17.58 18.00 -14.33
N ALA A 180 17.20 18.85 -15.29
CA ALA A 180 15.84 18.92 -15.86
C ALA A 180 15.35 17.68 -16.67
N VAL A 181 16.22 16.72 -17.03
CA VAL A 181 15.85 15.59 -17.93
C VAL A 181 15.41 14.32 -17.17
N THR A 182 15.60 14.26 -15.85
CA THR A 182 15.28 13.06 -15.05
C THR A 182 13.90 13.05 -14.39
N GLU A 183 13.11 14.12 -14.54
CA GLU A 183 11.78 14.23 -13.91
C GLU A 183 10.62 13.61 -14.70
N SER A 184 10.84 13.10 -15.92
CA SER A 184 9.80 12.45 -16.74
C SER A 184 9.73 10.93 -16.55
#